data_AF-A0A651I4K8-F1
#
_entry.id   AF-A0A651I4K8-F1
#
_cell.length_a   1.000
_cell.length_b   1.000
_cell.length_c   1.000
_cell.angle_alpha   90.00
_cell.angle_beta   90.00
_cell.angle_gamma   90.00
#
_symmetry.space_group_name_H-M   'P 1'
#
loop_
_entity.id
_entity.type
_entity.pdbx_description
1 polymer ?
#
loop_
_entity_poly.entity_id
_entity_poly.type
_entity_poly.pdbx_seq_one_letter_code
_entity_poly.pdbx_strand_id
1 'polypeptide(L)'
;MEQKDSSKHPALADGKMSWEPSAGIRVPPLFVPSAEGEKRQPLSRGMLENKWVIMQTFHSEQNRELLTSLENGLESVEISADDGELNLQELLESVYPNMVEIHFSASLNGLQKEKVVLDFIDWLKKGNWKPDECRGSFRFRADAESERLFQQYSSRLTGFTWFFFESHGEIPREDKVAQLVSIFTQLLKFFANSAVVPNCTILKKSTFRLSAGNDFITEIAKIRAFFLIWNLVLSKLGCDEFSPDLEITIDPLSYEENIFHNLIRTTTSVTSALIAGAGRMHLPVFPGSFTGQLNDPIGFIRRMNINVSHILRHESQLDKVVDPVSGSYMIESLSEKFAQTAWNRIREKV
;
A
#
# COMPACT_ATOMS: atom_id res chain seq x y z
N MET A 1 -34.89 17.05 15.07
CA MET A 1 -35.16 15.80 14.32
C MET A 1 -35.30 14.72 15.37
N GLU A 2 -36.52 14.24 15.61
CA GLU A 2 -36.80 13.25 16.67
C GLU A 2 -35.98 11.97 16.44
N GLN A 3 -35.36 11.45 17.51
CA GLN A 3 -34.80 10.10 17.52
C GLN A 3 -35.90 9.13 17.09
N LYS A 4 -35.74 8.47 15.94
CA LYS A 4 -36.57 7.32 15.61
C LYS A 4 -36.22 6.22 16.62
N ASP A 5 -37.13 6.06 17.57
CA ASP A 5 -37.15 5.02 18.58
C ASP A 5 -36.85 3.64 17.95
N SER A 6 -35.71 3.07 18.34
CA SER A 6 -35.26 1.75 17.88
C SER A 6 -36.21 0.63 18.30
N SER A 7 -37.13 0.89 19.24
CA SER A 7 -38.21 -0.02 19.63
C SER A 7 -39.21 -0.30 18.51
N LYS A 8 -39.32 0.60 17.51
CA LYS A 8 -40.25 0.45 16.37
C LYS A 8 -39.74 -0.51 15.28
N HIS A 9 -38.50 -0.98 15.39
CA HIS A 9 -37.87 -1.86 14.40
C HIS A 9 -37.16 -3.04 15.10
N PRO A 10 -37.89 -4.08 15.54
CA PRO A 10 -37.36 -5.17 16.35
C PRO A 10 -36.19 -5.92 15.69
N ALA A 11 -36.13 -5.99 14.36
CA ALA A 11 -35.02 -6.58 13.64
C ALA A 11 -33.69 -5.77 13.73
N LEU A 12 -33.75 -4.47 14.06
CA LEU A 12 -32.58 -3.64 14.38
C LEU A 12 -32.13 -3.84 15.83
N ALA A 13 -33.07 -4.11 16.75
CA ALA A 13 -32.79 -4.29 18.18
C ALA A 13 -32.17 -5.66 18.51
N ASP A 14 -32.54 -6.72 17.77
CA ASP A 14 -32.06 -8.09 18.01
C ASP A 14 -30.63 -8.37 17.48
N GLY A 15 -29.96 -7.39 16.86
CA GLY A 15 -28.64 -7.59 16.23
C GLY A 15 -28.64 -8.53 15.01
N LYS A 16 -29.80 -9.05 14.58
CA LYS A 16 -29.92 -9.97 13.43
C LYS A 16 -29.45 -9.37 12.10
N MET A 17 -29.50 -8.04 11.97
CA MET A 17 -29.02 -7.31 10.80
C MET A 17 -27.61 -6.71 11.00
N SER A 18 -26.91 -7.04 12.09
CA SER A 18 -25.53 -6.58 12.27
C SER A 18 -24.63 -7.27 11.25
N TRP A 19 -23.81 -6.50 10.57
CA TRP A 19 -22.76 -7.01 9.70
C TRP A 19 -21.47 -7.20 10.50
N GLU A 20 -20.73 -8.26 10.20
CA GLU A 20 -19.42 -8.56 10.78
C GLU A 20 -18.34 -8.42 9.70
N PRO A 21 -17.81 -7.20 9.44
CA PRO A 21 -16.79 -6.94 8.42
C PRO A 21 -15.44 -7.61 8.69
N SER A 22 -15.15 -7.92 9.95
CA SER A 22 -13.93 -8.61 10.38
C SER A 22 -14.25 -9.42 11.63
N ALA A 23 -13.56 -10.54 11.82
CA ALA A 23 -13.75 -11.43 12.97
C ALA A 23 -13.79 -10.65 14.30
N GLY A 24 -14.90 -10.75 15.03
CA GLY A 24 -15.12 -10.09 16.32
C GLY A 24 -15.54 -8.62 16.25
N ILE A 25 -15.69 -8.03 15.06
CA ILE A 25 -16.06 -6.62 14.88
C ILE A 25 -17.43 -6.55 14.22
N ARG A 26 -18.47 -6.23 15.03
CA ARG A 26 -19.83 -6.02 14.52
C ARG A 26 -20.16 -4.55 14.33
N VAL A 27 -20.89 -4.28 13.27
CA VAL A 27 -21.45 -2.96 12.96
C VAL A 27 -22.97 -3.03 12.77
N PRO A 28 -23.70 -2.02 13.26
CA PRO A 28 -25.13 -1.93 12.98
C PRO A 28 -25.36 -1.65 11.49
N PRO A 29 -26.53 -2.00 10.95
CA PRO A 29 -26.88 -1.72 9.55
C PRO A 29 -27.14 -0.22 9.29
N LEU A 30 -27.26 0.59 10.34
CA LEU A 30 -27.50 2.02 10.24
C LEU A 30 -26.64 2.77 11.25
N PHE A 31 -25.98 3.82 10.78
CA PHE A 31 -25.24 4.77 11.61
C PHE A 31 -25.99 6.10 11.62
N VAL A 32 -26.33 6.57 12.82
CA VAL A 32 -26.96 7.87 13.03
C VAL A 32 -25.98 8.79 13.76
N PRO A 33 -26.03 10.11 13.52
CA PRO A 33 -25.36 11.06 14.39
C PRO A 33 -25.87 10.85 15.84
N SER A 34 -24.98 10.57 16.79
CA SER A 34 -25.35 10.60 18.20
C SER A 34 -25.77 12.02 18.58
N ALA A 35 -26.73 12.16 19.50
CA ALA A 35 -27.15 13.45 20.04
C ALA A 35 -26.01 14.14 20.84
N GLU A 36 -25.04 13.35 21.29
CA GLU A 36 -23.74 13.86 21.74
C GLU A 36 -22.87 14.04 20.50
N GLY A 37 -22.74 15.30 20.08
CA GLY A 37 -21.89 15.73 18.99
C GLY A 37 -20.41 15.51 19.29
N GLU A 38 -19.95 14.26 19.24
CA GLU A 38 -18.53 13.95 19.14
C GLU A 38 -17.98 14.67 17.91
N LYS A 39 -17.33 15.80 18.14
CA LYS A 39 -16.59 16.51 17.10
C LYS A 39 -15.42 15.61 16.70
N ARG A 40 -15.61 14.81 15.66
CA ARG A 40 -14.53 14.04 15.05
C ARG A 40 -13.65 14.99 14.26
N GLN A 41 -12.36 14.97 14.55
CA GLN A 41 -11.39 15.68 13.75
C GLN A 41 -11.17 14.93 12.44
N PRO A 42 -11.01 15.62 11.30
CA PRO A 42 -10.60 14.97 10.06
C PRO A 42 -9.31 14.18 10.28
N LEU A 43 -9.24 12.99 9.66
CA LEU A 43 -8.03 12.18 9.67
C LEU A 43 -6.92 12.94 8.95
N SER A 44 -5.91 13.38 9.68
CA SER A 44 -4.75 13.99 9.05
C SER A 44 -3.92 12.94 8.31
N ARG A 45 -3.61 13.19 7.04
CA ARG A 45 -2.80 12.31 6.19
C ARG A 45 -1.37 12.82 6.02
N GLY A 46 -1.00 13.95 6.61
CA GLY A 46 0.29 14.59 6.36
C GLY A 46 0.49 15.03 4.90
N MET A 47 -0.60 15.19 4.14
CA MET A 47 -0.61 15.61 2.73
C MET A 47 -1.76 16.58 2.46
N LEU A 48 -1.55 17.50 1.52
CA LEU A 48 -2.56 18.47 1.07
C LEU A 48 -3.21 18.09 -0.27
N GLU A 49 -2.64 17.12 -0.99
CA GLU A 49 -3.10 16.68 -2.31
C GLU A 49 -3.33 15.17 -2.32
N ASN A 50 -4.34 14.69 -3.04
CA ASN A 50 -4.59 13.25 -3.19
C ASN A 50 -3.89 12.73 -4.46
N LYS A 51 -2.56 12.59 -4.36
CA LYS A 51 -1.73 12.05 -5.45
C LYS A 51 -1.31 10.62 -5.15
N TRP A 52 -1.28 9.79 -6.20
CA TRP A 52 -0.78 8.43 -6.14
C TRP A 52 0.04 8.12 -7.38
N VAL A 53 0.90 7.11 -7.30
CA VAL A 53 1.63 6.58 -8.46
C VAL A 53 1.18 5.14 -8.78
N ILE A 54 1.24 4.78 -10.06
CA ILE A 54 0.92 3.42 -10.55
C ILE A 54 2.21 2.64 -10.68
N MET A 55 2.24 1.44 -10.09
CA MET A 55 3.39 0.56 -10.11
C MET A 55 3.05 -0.84 -10.63
N GLN A 56 3.95 -1.41 -11.44
CA GLN A 56 3.88 -2.79 -11.90
C GLN A 56 5.24 -3.48 -11.74
N THR A 57 5.21 -4.80 -11.58
CA THR A 57 6.42 -5.63 -11.48
C THR A 57 6.90 -6.07 -12.86
N PHE A 58 8.22 -6.07 -13.02
CA PHE A 58 8.94 -6.57 -14.17
C PHE A 58 10.10 -7.45 -13.71
N HIS A 59 10.40 -8.43 -14.54
CA HIS A 59 11.46 -9.41 -14.35
C HIS A 59 12.56 -9.19 -15.39
N SER A 60 13.67 -9.90 -15.24
CA SER A 60 14.73 -9.93 -16.25
C SER A 60 14.17 -10.19 -17.66
N GLU A 61 14.81 -9.61 -18.68
CA GLU A 61 14.44 -9.72 -20.10
C GLU A 61 13.14 -9.01 -20.52
N GLN A 62 12.39 -8.39 -19.60
CA GLN A 62 11.12 -7.72 -19.90
C GLN A 62 11.26 -6.21 -20.24
N ASN A 63 12.39 -5.79 -20.84
CA ASN A 63 12.64 -4.38 -21.18
C ASN A 63 11.55 -3.83 -22.12
N ARG A 64 11.17 -4.60 -23.14
CA ARG A 64 10.18 -4.16 -24.14
C ARG A 64 8.80 -3.93 -23.50
N GLU A 65 8.37 -4.83 -22.64
CA GLU A 65 7.11 -4.74 -21.90
C GLU A 65 7.14 -3.57 -20.91
N LEU A 66 8.29 -3.32 -20.29
CA LEU A 66 8.52 -2.18 -19.42
C LEU A 66 8.39 -0.86 -20.19
N LEU A 67 9.12 -0.68 -21.28
CA LEU A 67 9.04 0.51 -22.12
C LEU A 67 7.62 0.74 -22.64
N THR A 68 6.95 -0.32 -23.11
CA THR A 68 5.54 -0.24 -23.53
C THR A 68 4.65 0.24 -22.39
N SER A 69 4.88 -0.21 -21.15
CA SER A 69 4.07 0.21 -20.00
C SER A 69 4.35 1.66 -19.61
N LEU A 70 5.61 2.10 -19.68
CA LEU A 70 6.00 3.51 -19.46
C LEU A 70 5.38 4.45 -20.50
N GLU A 71 5.38 4.06 -21.78
CA GLU A 71 4.71 4.80 -22.85
C GLU A 71 3.19 4.91 -22.63
N ASN A 72 2.59 3.91 -22.00
CA ASN A 72 1.18 3.92 -21.61
C ASN A 72 0.89 4.68 -20.30
N GLY A 73 1.90 5.35 -19.71
CA GLY A 73 1.75 6.20 -18.53
C GLY A 73 1.92 5.47 -17.19
N LEU A 74 2.73 4.41 -17.15
CA LEU A 74 3.25 3.86 -15.89
C LEU A 74 4.24 4.86 -15.25
N GLU A 75 4.14 5.07 -13.95
CA GLU A 75 4.93 6.10 -13.22
C GLU A 75 6.01 5.49 -12.31
N SER A 76 5.83 4.22 -11.91
CA SER A 76 6.68 3.52 -10.96
C SER A 76 6.87 2.06 -11.39
N VAL A 77 8.05 1.52 -11.15
CA VAL A 77 8.47 0.20 -11.64
C VAL A 77 9.05 -0.59 -10.48
N GLU A 78 8.53 -1.79 -10.27
CA GLU A 78 9.15 -2.76 -9.38
C GLU A 78 9.93 -3.78 -10.20
N ILE A 79 11.18 -4.00 -9.83
CA ILE A 79 12.10 -4.96 -10.42
C ILE A 79 12.26 -6.11 -9.44
N SER A 80 11.84 -7.30 -9.85
CA SER A 80 12.09 -8.53 -9.11
C SER A 80 13.56 -8.92 -9.23
N ALA A 81 14.25 -9.02 -8.09
CA ALA A 81 15.63 -9.51 -8.02
C ALA A 81 15.71 -10.98 -7.57
N ASP A 82 14.57 -11.69 -7.52
CA ASP A 82 14.52 -13.11 -7.14
C ASP A 82 14.85 -14.07 -8.30
N ASP A 83 14.83 -13.60 -9.54
CA ASP A 83 14.89 -14.42 -10.76
C ASP A 83 16.31 -14.73 -11.28
N GLY A 84 17.35 -14.52 -10.46
CA GLY A 84 18.74 -14.82 -10.81
C GLY A 84 19.64 -13.58 -10.95
N GLU A 85 20.55 -13.58 -11.93
CA GLU A 85 21.47 -12.46 -12.14
C GLU A 85 20.75 -11.28 -12.81
N LEU A 86 20.62 -10.18 -12.07
CA LEU A 86 19.89 -9.00 -12.50
C LEU A 86 20.74 -8.14 -13.47
N ASN A 87 20.47 -8.25 -14.77
CA ASN A 87 21.12 -7.40 -15.78
C ASN A 87 20.37 -6.06 -15.94
N LEU A 88 20.70 -5.09 -15.07
CA LEU A 88 20.09 -3.76 -15.13
C LEU A 88 20.37 -2.99 -16.42
N GLN A 89 21.50 -3.26 -17.09
CA GLN A 89 21.85 -2.55 -18.33
C GLN A 89 20.87 -2.88 -19.45
N GLU A 90 20.50 -4.15 -19.56
CA GLU A 90 19.54 -4.63 -20.55
C GLU A 90 18.10 -4.30 -20.13
N LEU A 91 17.72 -4.59 -18.87
CA LEU A 91 16.35 -4.37 -18.40
C LEU A 91 15.97 -2.89 -18.43
N LEU A 92 16.88 -1.99 -18.07
CA LEU A 92 16.64 -0.54 -17.99
C LEU A 92 17.23 0.23 -19.17
N GLU A 93 17.53 -0.45 -20.27
CA GLU A 93 17.91 0.23 -21.51
C GLU A 93 16.79 1.21 -21.92
N SER A 94 17.18 2.46 -22.20
CA SER A 94 16.25 3.56 -22.53
C SER A 94 15.27 3.95 -21.42
N VAL A 95 15.48 3.51 -20.18
CA VAL A 95 14.72 3.97 -19.02
C VAL A 95 15.44 5.14 -18.35
N TYR A 96 14.70 6.22 -18.09
CA TYR A 96 15.20 7.45 -17.49
C TYR A 96 14.89 7.48 -15.99
N PRO A 97 15.87 7.25 -15.09
CA PRO A 97 15.63 7.05 -13.66
C PRO A 97 15.24 8.32 -12.90
N ASN A 98 15.37 9.49 -13.53
CA ASN A 98 14.88 10.77 -13.01
C ASN A 98 13.42 11.05 -13.38
N MET A 99 12.80 10.22 -14.22
CA MET A 99 11.39 10.34 -14.64
C MET A 99 10.48 9.26 -14.06
N VAL A 100 11.06 8.16 -13.55
CA VAL A 100 10.34 6.97 -13.09
C VAL A 100 10.86 6.55 -11.74
N GLU A 101 9.98 6.16 -10.83
CA GLU A 101 10.40 5.58 -9.56
C GLU A 101 10.81 4.12 -9.74
N ILE A 102 12.01 3.74 -9.27
CA ILE A 102 12.55 2.38 -9.44
C ILE A 102 12.64 1.68 -8.09
N HIS A 103 11.96 0.55 -7.97
CA HIS A 103 11.88 -0.24 -6.74
C HIS A 103 12.46 -1.62 -6.97
N PHE A 104 13.17 -2.15 -5.98
CA PHE A 104 13.75 -3.50 -6.04
C PHE A 104 13.08 -4.37 -5.00
N SER A 105 12.43 -5.44 -5.43
CA SER A 105 11.79 -6.43 -4.55
C SER A 105 12.57 -7.73 -4.58
N ALA A 106 12.81 -8.32 -3.39
CA ALA A 106 13.62 -9.51 -3.32
C ALA A 106 13.48 -10.26 -1.98
N SER A 107 13.33 -11.57 -2.06
CA SER A 107 13.37 -12.55 -0.97
C SER A 107 14.80 -13.03 -0.73
N LEU A 108 15.72 -12.08 -0.54
CA LEU A 108 17.16 -12.32 -0.61
C LEU A 108 17.84 -12.41 0.77
N ASN A 109 18.95 -13.16 0.81
CA ASN A 109 19.90 -13.11 1.93
C ASN A 109 20.75 -11.82 1.89
N GLY A 110 21.55 -11.57 2.93
CA GLY A 110 22.24 -10.28 3.07
C GLY A 110 23.25 -9.93 1.96
N LEU A 111 24.05 -10.89 1.51
CA LEU A 111 25.01 -10.68 0.41
C LEU A 111 24.31 -10.32 -0.91
N GLN A 112 23.15 -10.92 -1.15
CA GLN A 112 22.36 -10.66 -2.34
C GLN A 112 21.69 -9.26 -2.29
N LYS A 113 21.25 -8.80 -1.12
CA LYS A 113 20.74 -7.42 -0.93
C LYS A 113 21.79 -6.37 -1.30
N GLU A 114 23.02 -6.52 -0.79
CA GLU A 114 24.10 -5.57 -1.07
C GLU A 114 24.45 -5.51 -2.56
N LYS A 115 24.50 -6.68 -3.22
CA LYS A 115 24.76 -6.77 -4.66
C LYS A 115 23.75 -5.94 -5.46
N VAL A 116 22.45 -6.04 -5.19
CA VAL A 116 21.42 -5.25 -5.88
C VAL A 116 21.64 -3.74 -5.73
N VAL A 117 21.98 -3.28 -4.52
CA VAL A 117 22.28 -1.86 -4.24
C VAL A 117 23.49 -1.38 -5.05
N LEU A 118 24.55 -2.17 -5.06
CA LEU A 118 25.79 -1.85 -5.79
C LEU A 118 25.59 -1.87 -7.31
N ASP A 119 24.89 -2.88 -7.83
CA ASP A 119 24.59 -3.01 -9.25
C ASP A 119 23.77 -1.79 -9.74
N PHE A 120 22.78 -1.33 -8.94
CA PHE A 120 22.01 -0.13 -9.27
C PHE A 120 22.87 1.15 -9.23
N ILE A 121 23.70 1.30 -8.20
CA ILE A 121 24.65 2.42 -8.09
C ILE A 121 25.61 2.46 -9.29
N ASP A 122 26.12 1.31 -9.72
CA ASP A 122 27.04 1.23 -10.84
C ASP A 122 26.33 1.44 -12.18
N TRP A 123 25.06 1.02 -12.30
CA TRP A 123 24.21 1.37 -13.43
C TRP A 123 24.01 2.89 -13.54
N LEU A 124 23.68 3.58 -12.43
CA LEU A 124 23.57 5.05 -12.40
C LEU A 124 24.87 5.73 -12.83
N LYS A 125 26.02 5.29 -12.32
CA LYS A 125 27.33 5.84 -12.71
C LYS A 125 27.61 5.64 -14.20
N LYS A 126 27.37 4.44 -14.74
CA LYS A 126 27.59 4.14 -16.16
C LYS A 126 26.70 4.99 -17.06
N GLY A 127 25.46 5.26 -16.64
CA GLY A 127 24.54 6.16 -17.32
C GLY A 127 24.77 7.66 -17.05
N ASN A 128 25.76 8.01 -16.23
CA ASN A 128 26.03 9.39 -15.78
C ASN A 128 24.81 10.09 -15.13
N TRP A 129 23.98 9.31 -14.42
CA TRP A 129 22.80 9.79 -13.71
C TRP A 129 23.16 10.35 -12.33
N LYS A 130 22.50 11.45 -11.94
CA LYS A 130 22.65 11.99 -10.59
C LYS A 130 21.76 11.22 -9.61
N PRO A 131 22.32 10.61 -8.56
CA PRO A 131 21.52 9.83 -7.61
C PRO A 131 20.43 10.63 -6.88
N ASP A 132 20.67 11.93 -6.63
CA ASP A 132 19.69 12.81 -5.95
C ASP A 132 18.45 13.14 -6.82
N GLU A 133 18.54 12.92 -8.13
CA GLU A 133 17.40 13.07 -9.06
C GLU A 133 16.57 11.77 -9.16
N CYS A 134 17.07 10.67 -8.59
CA CYS A 134 16.44 9.36 -8.67
C CYS A 134 15.60 9.08 -7.42
N ARG A 135 14.46 8.41 -7.61
CA ARG A 135 13.57 8.00 -6.51
C ARG A 135 13.29 6.51 -6.59
N GLY A 136 13.08 5.89 -5.44
CA GLY A 136 12.95 4.45 -5.40
C GLY A 136 12.85 3.86 -4.01
N SER A 137 12.91 2.54 -3.96
CA SER A 137 12.96 1.80 -2.69
C SER A 137 13.68 0.49 -2.85
N PHE A 138 14.49 0.13 -1.87
CA PHE A 138 14.94 -1.25 -1.68
C PHE A 138 13.94 -1.96 -0.76
N ARG A 139 13.11 -2.83 -1.34
CA ARG A 139 11.99 -3.49 -0.65
C ARG A 139 12.45 -4.74 0.07
N PHE A 140 13.55 -4.59 0.80
CA PHE A 140 14.09 -5.63 1.63
C PHE A 140 13.39 -5.59 2.97
N ARG A 141 13.02 -6.76 3.50
CA ARG A 141 12.47 -6.88 4.85
C ARG A 141 13.35 -6.09 5.82
N ALA A 142 12.72 -5.28 6.66
CA ALA A 142 13.43 -4.50 7.67
C ALA A 142 14.11 -5.43 8.69
N ASP A 143 15.45 -5.46 8.64
CA ASP A 143 16.31 -6.27 9.51
C ASP A 143 17.68 -5.58 9.68
N ALA A 144 18.55 -6.18 10.47
CA ALA A 144 19.88 -5.62 10.77
C ALA A 144 20.73 -5.41 9.50
N GLU A 145 20.54 -6.22 8.46
CA GLU A 145 21.27 -6.05 7.20
C GLU A 145 20.74 -4.84 6.42
N SER A 146 19.41 -4.68 6.32
CA SER A 146 18.82 -3.49 5.71
C SER A 146 19.24 -2.21 6.45
N GLU A 147 19.41 -2.26 7.77
CA GLU A 147 19.99 -1.16 8.57
C GLU A 147 21.46 -0.89 8.25
N ARG A 148 22.29 -1.94 8.12
CA ARG A 148 23.70 -1.83 7.69
C ARG A 148 23.80 -1.14 6.32
N LEU A 149 23.01 -1.60 5.35
CA LEU A 149 22.99 -1.04 3.99
C LEU A 149 22.51 0.42 3.99
N PHE A 150 21.48 0.74 4.78
CA PHE A 150 21.03 2.12 4.96
C PHE A 150 22.17 3.02 5.47
N GLN A 151 22.88 2.62 6.51
CA GLN A 151 24.00 3.41 7.04
C GLN A 151 25.11 3.63 6.02
N GLN A 152 25.42 2.60 5.22
CA GLN A 152 26.52 2.61 4.28
C GLN A 152 26.21 3.39 2.98
N TYR A 153 24.96 3.34 2.50
CA TYR A 153 24.63 3.78 1.15
C TYR A 153 23.54 4.86 1.05
N SER A 154 22.77 5.14 2.11
CA SER A 154 21.63 6.07 2.02
C SER A 154 22.03 7.52 1.69
N SER A 155 23.22 7.96 2.08
CA SER A 155 23.74 9.29 1.73
C SER A 155 23.98 9.47 0.23
N ARG A 156 24.15 8.36 -0.50
CA ARG A 156 24.34 8.33 -1.96
C ARG A 156 23.04 8.17 -2.72
N LEU A 157 21.94 7.79 -2.05
CA LEU A 157 20.63 7.52 -2.63
C LEU A 157 19.57 8.16 -1.73
N THR A 158 19.62 9.49 -1.65
CA THR A 158 18.81 10.27 -0.71
C THR A 158 17.31 10.16 -0.97
N GLY A 159 16.91 9.94 -2.24
CA GLY A 159 15.53 9.71 -2.67
C GLY A 159 14.99 8.29 -2.45
N PHE A 160 15.75 7.39 -1.81
CA PHE A 160 15.34 5.99 -1.61
C PHE A 160 14.88 5.70 -0.19
N THR A 161 13.88 4.81 -0.07
CA THR A 161 13.50 4.11 1.17
C THR A 161 14.21 2.74 1.25
N TRP A 162 14.37 2.24 2.47
CA TRP A 162 15.28 1.12 2.78
C TRP A 162 14.67 0.06 3.69
N PHE A 163 13.60 0.41 4.41
CA PHE A 163 12.94 -0.47 5.35
C PHE A 163 11.57 -0.83 4.80
N PHE A 164 11.35 -2.10 4.47
CA PHE A 164 10.08 -2.54 3.93
C PHE A 164 9.32 -3.38 4.95
N PHE A 165 8.06 -3.02 5.14
CA PHE A 165 7.13 -3.69 6.03
C PHE A 165 5.89 -4.10 5.26
N GLU A 166 5.70 -5.40 5.12
CA GLU A 166 4.50 -5.97 4.56
C GLU A 166 3.95 -7.07 5.47
N SER A 167 2.69 -7.41 5.28
CA SER A 167 2.08 -8.48 6.03
C SER A 167 2.54 -9.83 5.46
N HIS A 168 3.33 -10.59 6.21
CA HIS A 168 3.76 -11.93 5.82
C HIS A 168 2.90 -13.04 6.45
N GLY A 169 2.74 -14.15 5.71
CA GLY A 169 2.06 -15.37 6.18
C GLY A 169 0.59 -15.46 5.77
N GLU A 170 -0.03 -16.60 6.09
CA GLU A 170 -1.46 -16.81 5.88
C GLU A 170 -2.25 -15.93 6.85
N ILE A 171 -2.77 -14.81 6.34
CA ILE A 171 -3.68 -13.95 7.07
C ILE A 171 -5.09 -14.42 6.75
N PRO A 172 -5.88 -14.83 7.77
CA PRO A 172 -7.26 -15.25 7.54
C PRO A 172 -8.04 -14.14 6.82
N ARG A 173 -8.78 -14.52 5.77
CA ARG A 173 -9.49 -13.53 4.91
C ARG A 173 -10.50 -12.70 5.72
N GLU A 174 -11.04 -13.30 6.77
CA GLU A 174 -11.99 -12.72 7.72
C GLU A 174 -11.34 -11.80 8.76
N ASP A 175 -10.03 -11.84 8.96
CA ASP A 175 -9.33 -10.97 9.90
C ASP A 175 -8.65 -9.81 9.16
N LYS A 176 -9.45 -8.77 8.91
CA LYS A 176 -9.01 -7.57 8.17
C LYS A 176 -7.99 -6.75 8.94
N VAL A 177 -7.96 -6.90 10.26
CA VAL A 177 -7.08 -6.16 11.15
C VAL A 177 -5.69 -6.81 11.26
N ALA A 178 -5.56 -8.11 10.97
CA ALA A 178 -4.30 -8.84 11.08
C ALA A 178 -3.15 -8.25 10.25
N GLN A 179 -3.43 -7.69 9.06
CA GLN A 179 -2.38 -7.02 8.27
C GLN A 179 -1.78 -5.83 9.02
N LEU A 180 -2.63 -4.99 9.62
CA LEU A 180 -2.21 -3.85 10.44
C LEU A 180 -1.39 -4.31 11.64
N VAL A 181 -1.87 -5.35 12.34
CA VAL A 181 -1.18 -5.93 13.48
C VAL A 181 0.20 -6.44 13.08
N SER A 182 0.29 -7.17 11.96
CA SER A 182 1.55 -7.72 11.47
C SER A 182 2.57 -6.62 11.17
N ILE A 183 2.18 -5.63 10.38
CA ILE A 183 3.07 -4.53 9.94
C ILE A 183 3.56 -3.70 11.13
N PHE A 184 2.66 -3.23 12.00
CA PHE A 184 3.07 -2.39 13.12
C PHE A 184 3.81 -3.18 14.20
N THR A 185 3.52 -4.47 14.40
CA THR A 185 4.33 -5.33 15.27
C THR A 185 5.75 -5.48 14.73
N GLN A 186 5.92 -5.68 13.42
CA GLN A 186 7.25 -5.75 12.79
C GLN A 186 8.00 -4.42 12.96
N LEU A 187 7.34 -3.29 12.72
CA LEU A 187 7.91 -1.96 12.89
C LEU A 187 8.40 -1.72 14.33
N LEU A 188 7.56 -1.98 15.33
CA LEU A 188 7.92 -1.76 16.73
C LEU A 188 9.03 -2.71 17.20
N LYS A 189 9.03 -3.97 16.74
CA LYS A 189 10.14 -4.90 16.99
C LYS A 189 11.43 -4.44 16.33
N PHE A 190 11.34 -3.85 15.13
CA PHE A 190 12.50 -3.29 14.46
C PHE A 190 13.06 -2.07 15.23
N PHE A 191 12.21 -1.19 15.76
CA PHE A 191 12.66 -0.12 16.67
C PHE A 191 13.36 -0.64 17.92
N ALA A 192 12.84 -1.70 18.54
CA ALA A 192 13.43 -2.26 19.75
C ALA A 192 14.82 -2.88 19.50
N ASN A 193 15.08 -3.34 18.27
CA ASN A 193 16.33 -3.97 17.89
C ASN A 193 17.33 -3.02 17.21
N SER A 194 16.86 -1.92 16.61
CA SER A 194 17.72 -0.90 16.02
C SER A 194 18.37 -0.09 17.13
N ALA A 195 19.70 -0.09 17.18
CA ALA A 195 20.47 0.62 18.20
C ALA A 195 21.10 1.92 17.66
N VAL A 196 21.11 2.13 16.35
CA VAL A 196 21.95 3.15 15.71
C VAL A 196 21.11 4.20 14.97
N VAL A 197 20.04 3.80 14.30
CA VAL A 197 19.24 4.71 13.49
C VAL A 197 18.06 5.27 14.31
N PRO A 198 17.86 6.59 14.39
CA PRO A 198 16.72 7.17 15.09
C PRO A 198 15.38 6.70 14.52
N ASN A 199 14.39 6.41 15.37
CA ASN A 199 13.07 5.91 14.95
C ASN A 199 12.38 6.81 13.92
N CYS A 200 12.45 8.15 14.07
CA CYS A 200 11.87 9.07 13.08
C CYS A 200 12.55 8.96 11.71
N THR A 201 13.86 8.67 11.66
CA THR A 201 14.59 8.42 10.42
C THR A 201 14.17 7.11 9.79
N ILE A 202 14.02 6.05 10.60
CA ILE A 202 13.48 4.77 10.13
C ILE A 202 12.12 4.98 9.47
N LEU A 203 11.18 5.66 10.15
CA LEU A 203 9.84 5.94 9.62
C LEU A 203 9.89 6.68 8.28
N LYS A 204 10.72 7.72 8.14
CA LYS A 204 10.91 8.47 6.88
C LYS A 204 11.52 7.64 5.75
N LYS A 205 12.22 6.56 6.09
CA LYS A 205 12.90 5.64 5.18
C LYS A 205 12.19 4.29 5.06
N SER A 206 10.94 4.24 5.51
CA SER A 206 10.12 3.03 5.48
C SER A 206 9.07 3.09 4.37
N THR A 207 8.86 1.96 3.70
CA THR A 207 7.73 1.72 2.80
C THR A 207 6.87 0.62 3.41
N PHE A 208 5.55 0.82 3.38
CA PHE A 208 4.57 -0.09 3.93
C PHE A 208 3.70 -0.64 2.80
N ARG A 209 3.43 -1.94 2.80
CA ARG A 209 2.50 -2.56 1.84
C ARG A 209 1.35 -3.25 2.56
N LEU A 210 0.12 -2.88 2.18
CA LEU A 210 -1.10 -3.61 2.51
C LEU A 210 -1.67 -4.26 1.24
N SER A 211 -2.47 -5.31 1.40
CA SER A 211 -3.30 -5.83 0.31
C SER A 211 -4.75 -5.37 0.49
N ALA A 212 -5.42 -5.03 -0.61
CA ALA A 212 -6.85 -4.71 -0.63
C ALA A 212 -7.63 -5.82 -1.35
N GLY A 213 -8.67 -6.34 -0.69
CA GLY A 213 -9.61 -7.28 -1.30
C GLY A 213 -10.81 -6.58 -1.94
N ASN A 214 -11.90 -7.33 -2.11
CA ASN A 214 -13.12 -6.86 -2.80
C ASN A 214 -14.15 -6.18 -1.87
N ASP A 215 -13.92 -6.12 -0.56
CA ASP A 215 -14.86 -5.55 0.40
C ASP A 215 -14.68 -4.03 0.51
N PHE A 216 -15.37 -3.30 -0.36
CA PHE A 216 -15.16 -1.86 -0.59
C PHE A 216 -15.09 -1.02 0.69
N ILE A 217 -16.08 -1.14 1.59
CA ILE A 217 -16.16 -0.31 2.81
C ILE A 217 -15.12 -0.75 3.84
N THR A 218 -14.93 -2.06 4.00
CA THR A 218 -13.96 -2.62 4.92
C THR A 218 -12.53 -2.26 4.53
N GLU A 219 -12.20 -2.30 3.24
CA GLU A 219 -10.88 -1.90 2.75
C GLU A 219 -10.62 -0.41 2.99
N ILE A 220 -11.62 0.45 2.75
CA ILE A 220 -11.51 1.89 3.09
C ILE A 220 -11.21 2.04 4.58
N ALA A 221 -11.98 1.36 5.43
CA ALA A 221 -11.85 1.51 6.86
C ALA A 221 -10.50 0.98 7.40
N LYS A 222 -10.00 -0.12 6.83
CA LYS A 222 -8.69 -0.72 7.18
C LYS A 222 -7.53 0.19 6.80
N ILE A 223 -7.53 0.74 5.60
CA ILE A 223 -6.46 1.64 5.15
C ILE A 223 -6.50 2.95 5.96
N ARG A 224 -7.67 3.50 6.26
CA ARG A 224 -7.80 4.62 7.20
C ARG A 224 -7.30 4.28 8.61
N ALA A 225 -7.58 3.08 9.10
CA ALA A 225 -7.09 2.61 10.40
C ALA A 225 -5.56 2.52 10.44
N PHE A 226 -4.90 2.21 9.32
CA PHE A 226 -3.45 2.31 9.19
C PHE A 226 -2.94 3.72 9.50
N PHE A 227 -3.54 4.76 8.90
CA PHE A 227 -3.17 6.16 9.16
C PHE A 227 -3.43 6.60 10.61
N LEU A 228 -4.52 6.12 11.23
CA LEU A 228 -4.78 6.38 12.65
C LEU A 228 -3.66 5.83 13.55
N ILE A 229 -3.22 4.60 13.31
CA ILE A 229 -2.12 3.98 14.06
C ILE A 229 -0.79 4.68 13.73
N TRP A 230 -0.57 5.02 12.46
CA TRP A 230 0.62 5.77 12.02
C TRP A 230 0.77 7.10 12.75
N ASN A 231 -0.29 7.92 12.80
CA ASN A 231 -0.28 9.21 13.49
C ASN A 231 -0.06 9.03 14.99
N LEU A 232 -0.63 7.99 15.59
CA LEU A 232 -0.38 7.64 16.98
C LEU A 232 1.11 7.32 17.22
N VAL A 233 1.73 6.52 16.34
CA VAL A 233 3.16 6.18 16.43
C VAL A 233 4.04 7.42 16.29
N LEU A 234 3.78 8.29 15.31
CA LEU A 234 4.51 9.55 15.14
C LEU A 234 4.41 10.44 16.38
N SER A 235 3.19 10.64 16.89
CA SER A 235 2.93 11.44 18.09
C SER A 235 3.67 10.90 19.32
N LYS A 236 3.68 9.58 19.51
CA LYS A 236 4.36 8.94 20.65
C LYS A 236 5.88 9.01 20.56
N LEU A 237 6.43 9.05 19.35
CA LEU A 237 7.86 9.19 19.12
C LEU A 237 8.33 10.66 19.07
N GLY A 238 7.39 11.62 19.08
CA GLY A 238 7.71 13.05 18.95
C GLY A 238 8.25 13.42 17.56
N CYS A 239 7.92 12.64 16.53
CA CYS A 239 8.28 12.97 15.16
C CYS A 239 7.31 14.02 14.61
N ASP A 240 7.80 14.88 13.71
CA ASP A 240 6.92 15.75 12.91
C ASP A 240 5.89 14.92 12.15
N GLU A 241 4.74 15.53 11.84
CA GLU A 241 3.71 14.87 11.05
C GLU A 241 4.15 14.78 9.57
N PHE A 242 4.11 13.58 9.00
CA PHE A 242 4.32 13.34 7.58
C PHE A 242 3.57 12.09 7.12
N SER A 243 3.29 12.02 5.82
CA SER A 243 2.63 10.86 5.22
C SER A 243 3.58 9.66 5.11
N PRO A 244 3.12 8.45 5.45
CA PRO A 244 3.87 7.23 5.16
C PRO A 244 3.96 6.99 3.64
N ASP A 245 5.02 6.33 3.19
CA ASP A 245 5.07 5.70 1.87
C ASP A 245 4.25 4.41 1.92
N LEU A 246 2.93 4.56 1.72
CA LEU A 246 1.96 3.46 1.76
C LEU A 246 1.61 2.99 0.35
N GLU A 247 1.98 1.75 0.07
CA GLU A 247 1.57 0.99 -1.10
C GLU A 247 0.39 0.08 -0.79
N ILE A 248 -0.55 0.02 -1.73
CA ILE A 248 -1.61 -0.98 -1.75
C ILE A 248 -1.44 -1.88 -2.98
N THR A 249 -1.41 -3.19 -2.73
CA THR A 249 -1.52 -4.23 -3.78
C THR A 249 -2.89 -4.89 -3.71
N ILE A 250 -3.28 -5.64 -4.74
CA ILE A 250 -4.53 -6.41 -4.71
C ILE A 250 -4.28 -7.74 -4.01
N ASP A 251 -5.19 -8.14 -3.12
CA ASP A 251 -5.12 -9.46 -2.48
C ASP A 251 -5.26 -10.55 -3.56
N PRO A 252 -4.24 -11.41 -3.78
CA PRO A 252 -4.30 -12.46 -4.80
C PRO A 252 -5.48 -13.40 -4.62
N LEU A 253 -5.95 -13.57 -3.38
CA LEU A 253 -7.10 -14.38 -3.01
C LEU A 253 -8.44 -13.80 -3.47
N SER A 254 -8.43 -12.56 -3.95
CA SER A 254 -9.60 -11.87 -4.51
C SER A 254 -9.82 -12.17 -6.00
N TYR A 255 -8.84 -12.76 -6.69
CA TYR A 255 -8.98 -13.11 -8.11
C TYR A 255 -9.81 -14.38 -8.34
N GLU A 256 -10.50 -14.42 -9.48
CA GLU A 256 -11.23 -15.55 -10.03
C GLU A 256 -10.58 -16.04 -11.34
N GLU A 257 -11.18 -17.05 -11.96
CA GLU A 257 -10.71 -17.58 -13.25
C GLU A 257 -10.90 -16.61 -14.41
N ASN A 258 -11.94 -15.77 -14.40
CA ASN A 258 -12.27 -14.90 -15.54
C ASN A 258 -11.55 -13.54 -15.45
N ILE A 259 -10.76 -13.20 -16.46
CA ILE A 259 -10.00 -11.94 -16.55
C ILE A 259 -10.91 -10.71 -16.41
N PHE A 260 -12.11 -10.71 -17.00
CA PHE A 260 -13.01 -9.56 -16.95
C PHE A 260 -13.67 -9.38 -15.58
N HIS A 261 -13.94 -10.46 -14.84
CA HIS A 261 -14.38 -10.35 -13.45
C HIS A 261 -13.26 -9.75 -12.60
N ASN A 262 -12.02 -10.17 -12.84
CA ASN A 262 -10.85 -9.64 -12.15
C ASN A 262 -10.62 -8.15 -12.43
N LEU A 263 -10.97 -7.65 -13.62
CA LEU A 263 -10.95 -6.21 -13.91
C LEU A 263 -11.96 -5.43 -13.05
N ILE A 264 -13.19 -5.92 -12.90
CA ILE A 264 -14.20 -5.27 -12.05
C ILE A 264 -13.76 -5.27 -10.57
N ARG A 265 -13.21 -6.41 -10.12
CA ARG A 265 -12.68 -6.56 -8.75
C ARG A 265 -11.50 -5.65 -8.48
N THR A 266 -10.53 -5.64 -9.39
CA THR A 266 -9.37 -4.74 -9.33
C THR A 266 -9.82 -3.29 -9.29
N THR A 267 -10.78 -2.89 -10.14
CA THR A 267 -11.34 -1.53 -10.12
C THR A 267 -11.96 -1.19 -8.77
N THR A 268 -12.71 -2.12 -8.17
CA THR A 268 -13.32 -1.95 -6.85
C THR A 268 -12.26 -1.77 -5.75
N SER A 269 -11.25 -2.63 -5.72
CA SER A 269 -10.14 -2.58 -4.75
C SER A 269 -9.26 -1.33 -4.91
N VAL A 270 -8.97 -0.94 -6.15
CA VAL A 270 -8.21 0.30 -6.43
C VAL A 270 -9.01 1.51 -5.97
N THR A 271 -10.31 1.55 -6.26
CA THR A 271 -11.16 2.68 -5.88
C THR A 271 -11.24 2.83 -4.36
N SER A 272 -11.44 1.73 -3.62
CA SER A 272 -11.45 1.76 -2.14
C SER A 272 -10.11 2.22 -1.57
N ALA A 273 -9.00 1.73 -2.12
CA ALA A 273 -7.65 2.10 -1.71
C ALA A 273 -7.35 3.60 -1.93
N LEU A 274 -7.68 4.13 -3.11
CA LEU A 274 -7.46 5.54 -3.45
C LEU A 274 -8.32 6.48 -2.62
N ILE A 275 -9.60 6.14 -2.39
CA ILE A 275 -10.48 6.89 -1.49
C ILE A 275 -9.88 6.94 -0.08
N ALA A 276 -9.29 5.84 0.39
CA ALA A 276 -8.67 5.74 1.71
C ALA A 276 -7.28 6.40 1.80
N GLY A 277 -6.70 6.83 0.68
CA GLY A 277 -5.45 7.60 0.65
C GLY A 277 -4.19 6.81 0.35
N ALA A 278 -4.28 5.71 -0.41
CA ALA A 278 -3.11 5.02 -0.92
C ALA A 278 -2.21 5.97 -1.73
N GLY A 279 -0.92 6.06 -1.38
CA GLY A 279 0.06 6.86 -2.12
C GLY A 279 0.64 6.12 -3.33
N ARG A 280 0.49 4.78 -3.36
CA ARG A 280 0.96 3.95 -4.46
C ARG A 280 0.06 2.76 -4.68
N MET A 281 -0.27 2.51 -5.95
CA MET A 281 -1.05 1.34 -6.36
C MET A 281 -0.15 0.36 -7.09
N HIS A 282 0.12 -0.77 -6.46
CA HIS A 282 0.82 -1.89 -7.08
C HIS A 282 -0.17 -2.85 -7.74
N LEU A 283 -0.17 -2.89 -9.06
CA LEU A 283 -1.12 -3.68 -9.83
C LEU A 283 -0.39 -4.74 -10.67
N PRO A 284 0.01 -5.87 -10.05
CA PRO A 284 0.67 -6.95 -10.78
C PRO A 284 -0.28 -7.56 -11.84
N VAL A 285 0.30 -8.29 -12.78
CA VAL A 285 -0.48 -9.09 -13.73
C VAL A 285 -1.16 -10.21 -12.94
N PHE A 286 -2.48 -10.21 -12.93
CA PHE A 286 -3.26 -11.19 -12.20
C PHE A 286 -3.53 -12.44 -13.02
N PRO A 287 -3.70 -13.61 -12.36
CA PRO A 287 -4.03 -14.85 -13.06
C PRO A 287 -5.44 -14.79 -13.64
N GLY A 288 -5.66 -15.53 -14.72
CA GLY A 288 -6.98 -15.67 -15.31
C GLY A 288 -6.91 -16.22 -16.73
N SER A 289 -8.04 -16.70 -17.20
CA SER A 289 -8.24 -17.16 -18.56
C SER A 289 -9.46 -16.46 -19.17
N PHE A 290 -9.52 -16.49 -20.49
CA PHE A 290 -10.68 -16.05 -21.24
C PHE A 290 -10.89 -17.00 -22.42
N THR A 291 -12.15 -17.34 -22.69
CA THR A 291 -12.53 -18.30 -23.76
C THR A 291 -12.50 -17.68 -25.16
N GLY A 292 -12.39 -16.35 -25.28
CA GLY A 292 -12.19 -15.67 -26.56
C GLY A 292 -10.71 -15.55 -26.94
N GLN A 293 -10.45 -15.17 -28.19
CA GLN A 293 -9.10 -15.00 -28.73
C GLN A 293 -8.52 -13.64 -28.33
N LEU A 294 -7.82 -13.58 -27.19
CA LEU A 294 -6.90 -12.48 -26.87
C LEU A 294 -5.50 -12.90 -27.35
N ASN A 295 -4.93 -12.13 -28.29
CA ASN A 295 -3.59 -12.42 -28.81
C ASN A 295 -2.48 -12.20 -27.77
N ASP A 296 -2.65 -11.23 -26.86
CA ASP A 296 -1.74 -10.93 -25.77
C ASP A 296 -2.51 -10.60 -24.47
N PRO A 297 -2.89 -11.63 -23.68
CA PRO A 297 -3.61 -11.42 -22.42
C PRO A 297 -2.81 -10.62 -21.38
N ILE A 298 -1.47 -10.79 -21.34
CA ILE A 298 -0.60 -10.14 -20.35
C ILE A 298 -0.50 -8.64 -20.63
N GLY A 299 -0.20 -8.27 -21.88
CA GLY A 299 -0.16 -6.87 -22.30
C GLY A 299 -1.53 -6.19 -22.15
N PHE A 300 -2.61 -6.92 -22.41
CA PHE A 300 -3.97 -6.43 -22.13
C PHE A 300 -4.18 -6.11 -20.65
N ILE A 301 -3.85 -7.03 -19.74
CA ILE A 301 -3.99 -6.82 -18.29
C ILE A 301 -3.12 -5.64 -17.81
N ARG A 302 -1.86 -5.57 -18.24
CA ARG A 302 -0.96 -4.46 -17.88
C ARG A 302 -1.55 -3.11 -18.27
N ARG A 303 -2.04 -3.00 -19.50
CA ARG A 303 -2.67 -1.78 -20.01
C ARG A 303 -3.94 -1.44 -19.23
N MET A 304 -4.80 -2.42 -18.96
CA MET A 304 -6.04 -2.18 -18.21
C MET A 304 -5.76 -1.72 -16.78
N ASN A 305 -4.79 -2.31 -16.09
CA ASN A 305 -4.38 -1.89 -14.75
C ASN A 305 -3.93 -0.42 -14.72
N ILE A 306 -3.17 0.03 -15.73
CA ILE A 306 -2.75 1.43 -15.86
C ILE A 306 -3.96 2.33 -16.14
N ASN A 307 -4.81 1.96 -17.10
CA ASN A 307 -5.97 2.74 -17.51
C ASN A 307 -7.00 2.93 -16.39
N VAL A 308 -7.27 1.90 -15.57
CA VAL A 308 -8.20 2.02 -14.44
C VAL A 308 -7.80 3.17 -13.53
N SER A 309 -6.52 3.25 -13.18
CA SER A 309 -6.01 4.32 -12.33
C SER A 309 -6.09 5.70 -13.01
N HIS A 310 -5.78 5.80 -14.31
CA HIS A 310 -5.92 7.05 -15.06
C HIS A 310 -7.36 7.53 -15.18
N ILE A 311 -8.32 6.63 -15.41
CA ILE A 311 -9.75 6.96 -15.44
C ILE A 311 -10.19 7.50 -14.07
N LEU A 312 -9.78 6.82 -12.98
CA LEU A 312 -10.11 7.26 -11.62
C LEU A 312 -9.51 8.65 -11.30
N ARG A 313 -8.34 8.96 -11.85
CA ARG A 313 -7.67 10.27 -11.71
C ARG A 313 -8.36 11.35 -12.54
N HIS A 314 -8.50 11.12 -13.85
CA HIS A 314 -8.82 12.17 -14.81
C HIS A 314 -10.32 12.32 -15.09
N GLU A 315 -11.10 11.24 -14.97
CA GLU A 315 -12.53 11.24 -15.27
C GLU A 315 -13.37 11.21 -13.99
N SER A 316 -13.02 10.36 -13.03
CA SER A 316 -13.72 10.28 -11.73
C SER A 316 -13.27 11.34 -10.73
N GLN A 317 -12.20 12.08 -11.03
CA GLN A 317 -11.69 13.19 -10.21
C GLN A 317 -11.36 12.80 -8.77
N LEU A 318 -10.94 11.55 -8.53
CA LEU A 318 -10.60 11.09 -7.19
C LEU A 318 -9.34 11.78 -6.63
N ASP A 319 -8.56 12.48 -7.46
CA ASP A 319 -7.38 13.25 -7.05
C ASP A 319 -7.70 14.63 -6.46
N LYS A 320 -8.96 15.10 -6.54
CA LYS A 320 -9.33 16.48 -6.18
C LYS A 320 -9.58 16.72 -4.71
N VAL A 321 -10.01 15.70 -3.97
CA VAL A 321 -10.35 15.82 -2.56
C VAL A 321 -9.52 14.83 -1.77
N VAL A 322 -8.74 15.34 -0.83
CA VAL A 322 -8.12 14.50 0.19
C VAL A 322 -9.22 13.96 1.09
N ASP A 323 -9.27 12.64 1.22
CA ASP A 323 -10.17 11.95 2.14
C ASP A 323 -11.67 12.23 1.97
N PRO A 324 -12.28 11.90 0.81
CA PRO A 324 -13.67 12.24 0.53
C PRO A 324 -14.70 11.53 1.44
N VAL A 325 -14.27 10.53 2.21
CA VAL A 325 -15.12 9.77 3.15
C VAL A 325 -15.10 10.34 4.57
N SER A 326 -14.31 11.38 4.83
CA SER A 326 -14.27 12.01 6.15
C SER A 326 -15.66 12.51 6.56
N GLY A 327 -16.02 12.28 7.81
CA GLY A 327 -17.34 12.62 8.36
C GLY A 327 -18.42 11.57 8.11
N SER A 328 -18.16 10.51 7.33
CA SER A 328 -19.06 9.36 7.24
C SER A 328 -19.10 8.62 8.58
N TYR A 329 -20.23 8.67 9.29
CA TYR A 329 -20.39 8.02 10.59
C TYR A 329 -19.99 6.53 10.59
N MET A 330 -20.34 5.82 9.52
CA MET A 330 -20.02 4.42 9.33
C MET A 330 -18.52 4.19 9.16
N ILE A 331 -17.90 4.89 8.19
CA ILE A 331 -16.48 4.67 7.86
C ILE A 331 -15.59 5.13 9.01
N GLU A 332 -15.88 6.29 9.60
CA GLU A 332 -15.13 6.79 10.76
C GLU A 332 -15.21 5.80 11.93
N SER A 333 -16.41 5.34 12.29
CA SER A 333 -16.58 4.38 13.40
C SER A 333 -15.91 3.04 13.11
N LEU A 334 -15.98 2.55 11.87
CA LEU A 334 -15.34 1.30 11.50
C LEU A 334 -13.81 1.42 11.50
N SER A 335 -13.26 2.52 11.00
CA SER A 335 -11.83 2.84 11.05
C SER A 335 -11.30 2.90 12.47
N GLU A 336 -12.00 3.59 13.37
CA GLU A 336 -11.65 3.66 14.79
C GLU A 336 -11.68 2.28 15.45
N LYS A 337 -12.73 1.48 15.20
CA LYS A 337 -12.83 0.11 15.71
C LYS A 337 -11.69 -0.77 15.21
N PHE A 338 -11.34 -0.67 13.93
CA PHE A 338 -10.24 -1.42 13.33
C PHE A 338 -8.90 -1.00 13.95
N ALA A 339 -8.65 0.31 14.08
CA ALA A 339 -7.43 0.84 14.68
C ALA A 339 -7.30 0.42 16.15
N GLN A 340 -8.37 0.54 16.95
CA GLN A 340 -8.37 0.16 18.35
C GLN A 340 -8.15 -1.34 18.54
N THR A 341 -8.81 -2.18 17.72
CA THR A 341 -8.64 -3.63 17.76
C THR A 341 -7.22 -4.02 17.37
N ALA A 342 -6.66 -3.40 16.32
CA ALA A 342 -5.29 -3.61 15.89
C ALA A 342 -4.31 -3.25 17.02
N TRP A 343 -4.48 -2.05 17.59
CA TRP A 343 -3.61 -1.53 18.62
C TRP A 343 -3.60 -2.39 19.88
N ASN A 344 -4.77 -2.89 20.31
CA ASN A 344 -4.87 -3.82 21.42
C ASN A 344 -4.04 -5.10 21.17
N ARG A 345 -4.19 -5.70 19.98
CA ARG A 345 -3.46 -6.91 19.59
C ARG A 345 -1.95 -6.66 19.43
N ILE A 346 -1.55 -5.47 19.00
CA ILE A 346 -0.14 -5.08 18.90
C ILE A 346 0.50 -5.01 20.30
N ARG A 347 -0.18 -4.38 21.27
CA ARG A 347 0.28 -4.28 22.67
C ARG A 347 0.42 -5.60 23.40
N GLU A 348 -0.28 -6.64 22.94
CA GLU A 348 -0.14 -8.00 23.49
C GLU A 348 1.10 -8.72 22.94
N LYS A 349 1.67 -8.25 21.83
CA LYS A 349 2.75 -8.92 21.08
C LYS A 349 4.12 -8.24 21.19
N VAL A 350 4.15 -7.02 21.71
CA VAL A 350 5.32 -6.15 21.88
C VAL A 350 5.23 -5.56 23.28
#